data_AF-A0AA88QMS0-F1
#
_entry.id   AF-A0AA88QMS0-F1
#
_cell.length_a   1.000
_cell.length_b   1.000
_cell.length_c   1.000
_cell.angle_alpha   90.00
_cell.angle_beta   90.00
_cell.angle_gamma   90.00
#
_symmetry.space_group_name_H-M   'P 1'
#
loop_
_entity.id
_entity.type
_entity.pdbx_description
1 polymer ?
#
loop_
_entity_poly.entity_id
_entity_poly.type
_entity_poly.pdbx_seq_one_letter_code
_entity_poly.pdbx_strand_id
1 'polypeptide(L)'
;MESICPIDAQFRDQIDALLKPPSPGHEYFNQLIESSQCRGLKIKTNGEHGKGVYADLDFKEGELVLKDQMLVGAQHTLNKIDCLVCDFCFRFIGSIELQIGRKLYIGLLTDSESNRQTFSHTSKDCNEFDSSDGEDKSDLYCQSLAECASSSSNTRSPLDQEVIESLVNEKLVLPYSKCFPLPSVVSCPGGCKEASYCCISCAEADWNSSHSLLCTGERSKSACKEALHKFIQHANETNDIFLLAAKVISSTILRYRKLKVICQQEQGKQATPDVLGNCDLSLLLEAWKPVSMGHKRRWWDCIALPDGVDCCDEVLFRMQIRQLAFEEPEKVI
;
A
#
# COMPACT_ATOMS: atom_id res chain seq x y z
N MET A 1 -30.28 14.53 13.88
CA MET A 1 -29.36 14.37 15.03
C MET A 1 -28.11 13.76 14.47
N GLU A 2 -26.95 14.41 14.59
CA GLU A 2 -25.68 13.80 14.18
C GLU A 2 -25.49 12.52 15.02
N SER A 3 -25.40 11.37 14.38
CA SER A 3 -25.03 10.15 15.10
C SER A 3 -23.57 10.30 15.52
N ILE A 4 -23.35 10.42 16.83
CA ILE A 4 -22.00 10.47 17.37
C ILE A 4 -21.48 9.04 17.35
N CYS A 5 -20.38 8.82 16.62
CA CYS A 5 -19.70 7.52 16.60
C CYS A 5 -19.38 7.10 18.05
N PRO A 6 -19.69 5.86 18.48
CA PRO A 6 -19.36 5.40 19.83
C PRO A 6 -17.87 5.54 20.18
N ILE A 7 -16.99 5.38 19.18
CA ILE A 7 -15.55 5.57 19.34
C ILE A 7 -15.23 7.05 19.60
N ASP A 8 -15.90 7.98 18.92
CA ASP A 8 -15.72 9.42 19.13
C ASP A 8 -16.26 9.88 20.49
N ALA A 9 -17.30 9.23 21.00
CA ALA A 9 -17.78 9.51 22.34
C ALA A 9 -16.75 9.13 23.41
N GLN A 10 -15.93 8.10 23.15
CA GLN A 10 -14.97 7.57 24.12
C GLN A 10 -13.54 8.10 23.94
N PHE A 11 -13.11 8.35 22.70
CA PHE A 11 -11.70 8.57 22.36
C PHE A 11 -11.45 9.84 21.53
N ARG A 12 -12.34 10.84 21.59
CA ARG A 12 -12.24 12.07 20.81
C ARG A 12 -10.85 12.70 20.86
N ASP A 13 -10.36 12.97 22.07
CA ASP A 13 -9.11 13.69 22.27
C ASP A 13 -7.90 12.89 21.74
N GLN A 14 -7.93 11.56 21.90
CA GLN A 14 -6.89 10.67 21.39
C GLN A 14 -6.90 10.61 19.86
N ILE A 15 -8.08 10.56 19.24
CA ILE A 15 -8.22 10.58 17.79
C ILE A 15 -7.74 11.92 17.24
N ASP A 16 -8.12 13.04 17.87
CA ASP A 16 -7.68 14.37 17.48
C ASP A 16 -6.16 14.51 17.59
N ALA A 17 -5.56 13.97 18.65
CA ALA A 17 -4.11 13.92 18.81
C ALA A 17 -3.43 13.07 17.72
N LEU A 18 -4.00 11.92 17.36
CA LEU A 18 -3.47 11.06 16.29
C LEU A 18 -3.57 11.74 14.92
N LEU A 19 -4.67 12.45 14.63
CA LEU A 19 -4.90 13.11 13.34
C LEU A 19 -4.06 14.37 13.16
N LYS A 20 -3.83 15.14 14.23
CA LYS A 20 -3.07 16.40 14.19
C LYS A 20 -1.62 16.14 13.75
N PRO A 21 -1.11 16.82 12.69
CA PRO A 21 0.31 16.77 12.36
C PRO A 21 1.15 17.41 13.47
N PRO A 22 2.33 16.86 13.80
CA PRO A 22 3.21 17.46 14.80
C PRO A 22 3.75 18.80 14.30
N SER A 23 3.78 19.79 15.20
CA SER A 23 4.32 21.13 14.93
C SER A 23 5.33 21.53 16.01
N PRO A 24 6.58 21.91 15.67
CA PRO A 24 7.20 21.88 14.35
C PRO A 24 7.76 20.50 13.99
N GLY A 25 7.42 19.97 12.81
CA GLY A 25 7.90 18.66 12.35
C GLY A 25 9.37 18.61 11.88
N HIS A 26 10.15 19.67 12.04
CA HIS A 26 11.52 19.78 11.51
C HIS A 26 12.48 18.81 12.21
N GLU A 27 12.30 18.57 13.50
CA GLU A 27 13.18 17.69 14.29
C GLU A 27 13.15 16.25 13.77
N TYR A 28 11.96 15.73 13.45
CA TYR A 28 11.82 14.38 12.90
C TYR A 28 12.59 14.22 11.58
N PHE A 29 12.47 15.19 10.67
CA PHE A 29 13.18 15.11 9.38
C PHE A 29 14.68 15.33 9.54
N ASN A 30 15.11 16.18 10.47
CA ASN A 30 16.54 16.34 10.77
C ASN A 30 17.13 15.02 11.30
N GLN A 31 16.43 14.36 12.24
CA GLN A 31 16.82 13.03 12.72
C GLN A 31 16.86 11.99 11.60
N LEU A 32 15.89 12.04 10.67
CA LEU A 32 15.87 11.15 9.50
C LEU A 32 17.10 11.39 8.61
N ILE A 33 17.41 12.65 8.29
CA ILE A 33 18.59 13.03 7.49
C ILE A 33 19.88 12.59 8.19
N GLU A 34 20.02 12.85 9.49
CA GLU A 34 21.18 12.45 10.30
C GLU A 34 21.38 10.93 10.36
N SER A 35 20.27 10.18 10.47
CA SER A 35 20.30 8.71 10.48
C SER A 35 20.55 8.12 9.09
N SER A 36 20.24 8.89 8.04
CA SER A 36 20.50 8.49 6.67
C SER A 36 21.99 8.62 6.35
N GLN A 37 22.47 7.84 5.37
CA GLN A 37 23.82 8.03 4.83
C GLN A 37 23.91 9.21 3.85
N CYS A 38 22.83 9.98 3.68
CA CYS A 38 22.74 11.10 2.75
C CYS A 38 23.14 12.39 3.45
N ARG A 39 24.15 13.09 2.92
CA ARG A 39 24.67 14.34 3.47
C ARG A 39 24.29 15.52 2.57
N GLY A 40 24.40 16.73 3.11
CA GLY A 40 24.19 17.95 2.32
C GLY A 40 22.72 18.23 2.00
N LEU A 41 21.78 17.73 2.82
CA LEU A 41 20.36 18.02 2.72
C LEU A 41 19.86 18.78 3.95
N LYS A 42 18.92 19.70 3.75
CA LYS A 42 18.20 20.40 4.82
C LYS A 42 16.73 20.59 4.47
N ILE A 43 15.87 20.55 5.49
CA ILE A 43 14.45 20.88 5.31
C ILE A 43 14.23 22.36 5.56
N LYS A 44 13.55 23.02 4.63
CA LYS A 44 13.05 24.39 4.84
C LYS A 44 11.56 24.44 4.54
N THR A 45 10.87 25.36 5.22
CA THR A 45 9.48 25.68 4.93
C THR A 45 9.46 26.96 4.12
N ASN A 46 8.85 26.91 2.93
CA ASN A 46 8.52 28.06 2.12
C ASN A 46 7.01 28.34 2.28
N GLY A 47 6.62 29.62 2.36
CA GLY A 47 5.22 30.02 2.49
C GLY A 47 4.35 29.63 1.28
N GLU A 48 4.96 29.45 0.11
CA GLU A 48 4.24 29.15 -1.14
C GLU A 48 4.00 27.65 -1.37
N HIS A 49 5.00 26.80 -1.08
CA HIS A 49 4.95 25.37 -1.41
C HIS A 49 5.01 24.45 -0.18
N GLY A 50 4.94 25.02 1.03
CA GLY A 50 5.08 24.26 2.26
C GLY A 50 6.51 23.80 2.51
N LYS A 51 6.70 22.54 2.92
CA LYS A 51 8.01 21.98 3.26
C LYS A 51 8.73 21.47 2.00
N GLY A 52 10.02 21.76 1.88
CA GLY A 52 10.87 21.26 0.81
C GLY A 52 12.23 20.75 1.32
N VAL A 53 12.84 19.87 0.54
CA VAL A 53 14.21 19.40 0.73
C VAL A 53 15.14 20.29 -0.12
N TYR A 54 16.18 20.83 0.50
CA TYR A 54 17.13 21.74 -0.14
C TYR A 54 18.54 21.19 0.00
N ALA A 55 19.36 21.43 -1.02
CA ALA A 55 20.80 21.21 -0.93
C ALA A 55 21.43 22.17 0.10
N ASP A 56 22.35 21.64 0.89
CA ASP A 56 23.21 22.35 1.81
C ASP A 56 24.69 22.33 1.35
N LEU A 57 24.99 21.52 0.33
CA LEU A 57 26.29 21.39 -0.33
C LEU A 57 26.07 21.19 -1.83
N ASP A 58 27.13 21.38 -2.62
CA ASP A 58 27.11 21.10 -4.06
C ASP A 58 27.20 19.59 -4.31
N PHE A 59 26.35 19.08 -5.21
CA PHE A 59 26.39 17.68 -5.67
C PHE A 59 26.96 17.60 -7.08
N LYS A 60 27.71 16.52 -7.36
CA LYS A 60 28.20 16.23 -8.72
C LYS A 60 27.18 15.39 -9.48
N GLU A 61 27.25 15.44 -10.81
CA GLU A 61 26.47 14.54 -11.66
C GLU A 61 26.77 13.07 -11.32
N GLY A 62 25.71 12.28 -11.14
CA GLY A 62 25.80 10.87 -10.72
C GLY A 62 25.96 10.64 -9.22
N GLU A 63 26.03 11.69 -8.39
CA GLU A 63 26.11 11.55 -6.94
C GLU A 63 24.74 11.18 -6.33
N LEU A 64 24.74 10.27 -5.35
CA LEU A 64 23.53 9.88 -4.62
C LEU A 64 23.12 11.01 -3.67
N VAL A 65 22.08 11.76 -4.06
CA VAL A 65 21.54 12.87 -3.26
C VAL A 65 20.71 12.37 -2.08
N LEU A 66 19.78 11.45 -2.34
CA LEU A 66 18.84 10.94 -1.34
C LEU A 66 18.57 9.45 -1.58
N LYS A 67 18.63 8.67 -0.51
CA LYS A 67 18.14 7.30 -0.46
C LYS A 67 17.20 7.19 0.73
N ASP A 68 15.93 7.01 0.43
CA ASP A 68 14.88 6.87 1.44
C ASP A 68 14.50 5.41 1.63
N GLN A 69 14.18 5.05 2.88
CA GLN A 69 13.64 3.74 3.20
C GLN A 69 12.12 3.84 3.16
N MET A 70 11.50 3.03 2.31
CA MET A 70 10.05 2.97 2.24
C MET A 70 9.46 2.65 3.62
N LEU A 71 8.57 3.52 4.10
CA LEU A 71 7.92 3.37 5.40
C LEU A 71 6.94 2.19 5.41
N VAL A 72 6.06 2.13 4.42
CA VAL A 72 5.13 1.01 4.16
C VAL A 72 4.92 0.90 2.65
N GLY A 73 4.81 -0.33 2.16
CA GLY A 73 4.39 -0.58 0.78
C GLY A 73 3.63 -1.88 0.64
N ALA A 74 2.90 -1.98 -0.46
CA ALA A 74 2.22 -3.19 -0.89
C ALA A 74 2.33 -3.28 -2.41
N GLN A 75 2.48 -4.49 -2.92
CA GLN A 75 2.32 -4.74 -4.35
C GLN A 75 0.83 -4.65 -4.67
N HIS A 76 0.49 -3.87 -5.69
CA HIS A 76 -0.88 -3.74 -6.18
C HIS A 76 -1.47 -5.11 -6.56
N THR A 77 -2.74 -5.36 -6.23
CA THR A 77 -3.35 -6.70 -6.39
C THR A 77 -3.30 -7.20 -7.84
N LEU A 78 -3.55 -6.33 -8.82
CA LEU A 78 -3.41 -6.69 -10.25
C LEU A 78 -1.97 -7.06 -10.63
N ASN A 79 -0.97 -6.41 -10.04
CA ASN A 79 0.44 -6.69 -10.30
C ASN A 79 0.87 -8.04 -9.70
N LYS A 80 0.26 -8.47 -8.59
CA LYS A 80 0.52 -9.80 -8.00
C LYS A 80 0.26 -10.94 -8.98
N ILE A 81 -0.68 -10.77 -9.90
CA ILE A 81 -0.99 -11.78 -10.90
C ILE A 81 0.17 -11.86 -11.91
N ASP A 82 0.62 -10.70 -12.41
CA ASP A 82 1.68 -10.56 -13.41
C ASP A 82 3.08 -10.94 -12.92
N CYS A 83 3.43 -10.51 -11.70
CA CYS A 83 4.80 -10.53 -11.20
C CYS A 83 4.85 -11.13 -9.80
N LEU A 84 5.76 -12.10 -9.60
CA LEU A 84 6.04 -12.64 -8.28
C LEU A 84 7.25 -11.90 -7.68
N VAL A 85 7.01 -11.08 -6.66
CA VAL A 85 8.05 -10.32 -5.97
C VAL A 85 8.03 -10.61 -4.47
N CYS A 86 9.10 -10.21 -3.78
CA CYS A 86 9.13 -10.23 -2.33
C CYS A 86 8.14 -9.21 -1.73
N ASP A 87 7.28 -9.64 -0.81
CA ASP A 87 6.27 -8.76 -0.18
C ASP A 87 6.86 -7.67 0.74
N PHE A 88 8.16 -7.74 1.04
CA PHE A 88 8.88 -6.75 1.85
C PHE A 88 9.68 -5.75 1.01
N CYS A 89 10.49 -6.24 0.06
CA CYS A 89 11.43 -5.41 -0.70
C CYS A 89 11.11 -5.28 -2.20
N PHE A 90 10.04 -5.94 -2.68
CA PHE A 90 9.57 -5.94 -4.07
C PHE A 90 10.57 -6.38 -5.13
N ARG A 91 11.68 -7.02 -4.72
CA ARG A 91 12.57 -7.70 -5.64
C ARG A 91 11.86 -8.91 -6.25
N PHE A 92 11.98 -9.12 -7.56
CA PHE A 92 11.55 -10.35 -8.23
C PHE A 92 12.17 -11.59 -7.58
N ILE A 93 11.39 -12.67 -7.46
CA ILE A 93 11.80 -13.95 -6.83
C ILE A 93 11.34 -15.15 -7.68
N GLY A 94 11.91 -16.33 -7.43
CA GLY A 94 11.67 -17.53 -8.23
C GLY A 94 12.62 -17.62 -9.42
N SER A 95 12.12 -17.97 -10.60
CA SER A 95 12.87 -18.05 -11.85
C SER A 95 12.31 -17.10 -12.91
N ILE A 96 13.11 -16.82 -13.95
CA ILE A 96 12.63 -16.01 -15.09
C ILE A 96 11.49 -16.73 -15.82
N GLU A 97 11.54 -18.05 -15.88
CA GLU A 97 10.50 -18.90 -16.45
C GLU A 97 9.20 -18.77 -15.69
N LEU A 98 9.25 -18.77 -14.35
CA LEU A 98 8.08 -18.51 -13.53
C LEU A 98 7.50 -17.12 -13.80
N GLN A 99 8.33 -16.07 -13.87
CA GLN A 99 7.86 -14.70 -14.15
C GLN A 99 7.18 -14.60 -15.52
N ILE A 100 7.82 -15.13 -16.57
CA ILE A 100 7.29 -15.12 -17.93
C ILE A 100 6.01 -15.98 -18.00
N GLY A 101 6.04 -17.17 -17.39
CA GLY A 101 4.90 -18.09 -17.34
C GLY A 101 3.67 -17.44 -16.71
N ARG A 102 3.83 -16.74 -15.58
CA ARG A 102 2.74 -15.98 -14.94
C ARG A 102 2.15 -14.92 -15.86
N LYS A 103 3.02 -14.14 -16.53
CA LYS A 103 2.57 -13.09 -17.44
C LYS A 103 1.80 -13.64 -18.65
N LEU A 104 2.26 -14.76 -19.22
CA LEU A 104 1.61 -15.41 -20.37
C LEU A 104 0.31 -16.11 -19.99
N TYR A 105 0.23 -16.71 -18.80
CA TYR A 105 -0.96 -17.40 -18.32
C TYR A 105 -2.19 -16.48 -18.26
N ILE A 106 -1.99 -15.21 -17.85
CA ILE A 106 -3.06 -14.21 -17.81
C ILE A 106 -3.54 -13.84 -19.21
N GLY A 107 -2.60 -13.66 -20.15
CA GLY A 107 -2.94 -13.34 -21.54
C GLY A 107 -3.86 -14.40 -22.17
N LEU A 108 -3.65 -15.68 -21.85
CA LEU A 108 -4.55 -16.75 -22.27
C LEU A 108 -5.95 -16.63 -21.64
N LEU A 109 -6.05 -16.31 -20.35
CA LEU A 109 -7.34 -16.16 -19.67
C LEU A 109 -8.14 -15.00 -20.27
N THR A 110 -7.50 -13.86 -20.52
CA THR A 110 -8.16 -12.69 -21.12
C THR A 110 -8.60 -12.92 -22.57
N ASP A 111 -7.80 -13.66 -23.35
CA ASP A 111 -8.18 -14.03 -24.72
C ASP A 111 -9.37 -15.03 -24.72
N SER A 112 -9.46 -15.90 -23.71
CA SER A 112 -10.56 -16.86 -23.56
C SER A 112 -11.87 -16.23 -23.05
N GLU A 113 -11.80 -15.20 -22.20
CA GLU A 113 -12.96 -14.49 -21.66
C GLU A 113 -13.57 -13.47 -22.62
N SER A 114 -12.80 -12.99 -23.62
CA SER A 114 -13.34 -12.20 -24.73
C SER A 114 -14.44 -12.92 -25.54
N ASN A 115 -14.62 -14.23 -25.31
CA ASN A 115 -15.67 -15.05 -25.92
C ASN A 115 -16.82 -15.44 -24.96
N ARG A 116 -16.85 -14.95 -23.71
CA ARG A 116 -17.96 -15.16 -22.78
C ARG A 116 -18.28 -13.90 -21.95
N GLN A 117 -19.28 -13.17 -22.43
CA GLN A 117 -20.11 -12.18 -21.70
C GLN A 117 -19.42 -10.86 -21.29
N THR A 118 -19.49 -9.92 -22.23
CA THR A 118 -20.11 -8.59 -22.05
C THR A 118 -20.20 -8.02 -20.62
N PHE A 119 -19.14 -7.35 -20.15
CA PHE A 119 -19.30 -6.18 -19.27
C PHE A 119 -19.40 -4.93 -20.13
N SER A 120 -20.52 -4.77 -20.82
CA SER A 120 -20.87 -3.51 -21.48
C SER A 120 -21.53 -2.59 -20.46
N HIS A 121 -20.73 -1.76 -19.79
CA HIS A 121 -21.24 -0.50 -19.27
C HIS A 121 -20.82 0.63 -20.23
N THR A 122 -21.71 0.83 -21.21
CA THR A 122 -22.04 2.11 -21.85
C THR A 122 -20.88 3.08 -22.14
N SER A 123 -20.25 2.95 -23.31
CA SER A 123 -19.79 4.12 -24.06
C SER A 123 -20.90 4.54 -25.02
N LYS A 124 -21.57 5.64 -24.70
CA LYS A 124 -22.53 6.29 -25.59
C LYS A 124 -21.93 7.62 -26.03
N ASP A 125 -21.69 7.69 -27.34
CA ASP A 125 -21.60 8.88 -28.21
C ASP A 125 -20.89 10.14 -27.70
N CYS A 126 -19.76 10.45 -28.33
CA CYS A 126 -19.35 11.84 -28.55
C CYS A 126 -18.59 11.98 -29.88
N ASN A 127 -19.34 12.27 -30.94
CA ASN A 127 -18.81 12.89 -32.15
C ASN A 127 -18.60 14.39 -31.90
N GLU A 128 -17.39 14.86 -32.22
CA GLU A 128 -17.04 16.12 -32.92
C GLU A 128 -17.83 17.42 -32.60
N PHE A 129 -17.20 18.40 -31.91
CA PHE A 129 -16.52 19.57 -32.52
C PHE A 129 -16.06 20.62 -31.45
N ASP A 130 -14.89 21.21 -31.75
CA ASP A 130 -14.31 22.53 -31.41
C ASP A 130 -13.87 22.99 -29.99
N SER A 131 -12.54 23.12 -29.89
CA SER A 131 -11.75 24.32 -29.54
C SER A 131 -11.61 24.87 -28.11
N SER A 132 -10.32 25.05 -27.75
CA SER A 132 -9.72 26.06 -26.85
C SER A 132 -9.24 25.62 -25.45
N ASP A 133 -7.92 25.68 -25.32
CA ASP A 133 -7.07 25.99 -24.15
C ASP A 133 -7.00 25.04 -22.94
N GLY A 134 -5.98 24.16 -23.00
CA GLY A 134 -4.85 24.17 -22.08
C GLY A 134 -5.10 23.91 -20.59
N GLU A 135 -4.93 22.65 -20.16
CA GLU A 135 -4.32 22.28 -18.88
C GLU A 135 -3.98 20.77 -18.85
N ASP A 136 -2.78 20.47 -18.34
CA ASP A 136 -2.16 19.13 -18.24
C ASP A 136 -3.02 18.12 -17.46
N LYS A 137 -3.39 17.01 -18.10
CA LYS A 137 -3.89 15.80 -17.43
C LYS A 137 -3.13 14.58 -17.93
N SER A 138 -2.21 14.08 -17.11
CA SER A 138 -1.50 12.82 -17.31
C SER A 138 -2.35 11.64 -16.83
N ASP A 139 -3.42 11.30 -17.55
CA ASP A 139 -4.19 10.07 -17.35
C ASP A 139 -4.26 9.28 -18.66
N LEU A 140 -3.10 8.79 -19.11
CA LEU A 140 -2.97 7.86 -20.24
C LEU A 140 -1.95 6.79 -19.88
N TYR A 141 -2.38 5.78 -19.10
CA TYR A 141 -1.58 4.57 -18.91
C TYR A 141 -2.43 3.31 -18.91
N CYS A 142 -3.25 3.10 -19.96
CA CYS A 142 -3.66 1.74 -20.36
C CYS A 142 -4.21 1.63 -21.80
N GLN A 143 -3.67 2.40 -22.76
CA GLN A 143 -4.03 2.21 -24.19
C GLN A 143 -2.84 2.03 -25.14
N SER A 144 -1.58 2.16 -24.68
CA SER A 144 -0.43 2.07 -25.60
C SER A 144 0.19 0.67 -25.78
N LEU A 145 -0.30 -0.38 -25.10
CA LEU A 145 0.22 -1.75 -25.31
C LEU A 145 -0.37 -2.45 -26.55
N ALA A 146 -1.33 -1.84 -27.25
CA ALA A 146 -1.93 -2.40 -28.46
C ALA A 146 -1.40 -1.81 -29.78
N GLU A 147 -0.75 -0.63 -29.78
CA GLU A 147 -0.51 0.13 -31.03
C GLU A 147 0.95 0.30 -31.47
N CYS A 148 1.91 -0.34 -30.80
CA CYS A 148 3.30 -0.40 -31.30
C CYS A 148 3.62 -1.67 -32.11
N ALA A 149 2.62 -2.51 -32.41
CA ALA A 149 2.78 -3.57 -33.39
C ALA A 149 2.58 -2.98 -34.79
N SER A 150 3.69 -2.60 -35.43
CA SER A 150 3.73 -2.29 -36.86
C SER A 150 2.91 -3.31 -37.65
N SER A 151 2.07 -2.78 -38.52
CA SER A 151 1.18 -3.46 -39.47
C SER A 151 1.82 -4.71 -40.08
N SER A 152 1.62 -5.84 -39.42
CA SER A 152 1.74 -7.16 -40.02
C SER A 152 0.64 -8.01 -39.40
N SER A 153 -0.23 -8.51 -40.26
CA SER A 153 -1.25 -9.51 -39.94
C SER A 153 -0.55 -10.81 -39.53
N ASN A 154 0.06 -10.84 -38.35
CA ASN A 154 0.57 -12.06 -37.75
C ASN A 154 -0.54 -12.59 -36.85
N THR A 155 -1.26 -13.58 -37.37
CA THR A 155 -1.96 -14.59 -36.58
C THR A 155 -1.05 -14.97 -35.40
N ARG A 156 -1.34 -14.48 -34.19
CA ARG A 156 -0.72 -15.02 -32.98
C ARG A 156 -1.14 -16.48 -32.93
N SER A 157 -0.23 -17.39 -33.27
CA SER A 157 -0.44 -18.80 -32.96
C SER A 157 -0.65 -18.88 -31.45
N PRO A 158 -1.75 -19.47 -30.96
CA PRO A 158 -1.93 -19.62 -29.52
C PRO A 158 -0.70 -20.35 -28.98
N LEU A 159 0.02 -19.71 -28.06
CA LEU A 159 1.09 -20.39 -27.35
C LEU A 159 0.46 -21.62 -26.68
N ASP A 160 1.08 -22.77 -26.85
CA ASP A 160 0.58 -24.03 -26.30
C ASP A 160 0.45 -23.90 -24.78
N GLN A 161 -0.73 -24.25 -24.26
CA GLN A 161 -1.02 -24.22 -22.84
C GLN A 161 -0.04 -25.11 -22.06
N GLU A 162 0.42 -26.21 -22.66
CA GLU A 162 1.42 -27.10 -22.05
C GLU A 162 2.78 -26.39 -21.85
N VAL A 163 3.15 -25.49 -22.76
CA VAL A 163 4.38 -24.69 -22.64
C VAL A 163 4.26 -23.69 -21.49
N ILE A 164 3.12 -23.02 -21.36
CA ILE A 164 2.89 -22.06 -20.28
C ILE A 164 2.83 -22.75 -18.92
N GLU A 165 2.15 -23.89 -18.83
CA GLU A 165 2.16 -24.71 -17.62
C GLU A 165 3.57 -25.21 -17.28
N SER A 166 4.37 -25.55 -18.29
CA SER A 166 5.77 -25.95 -18.09
C SER A 166 6.64 -24.80 -17.59
N LEU A 167 6.39 -23.55 -18.01
CA LEU A 167 7.06 -22.36 -17.50
C LEU A 167 6.66 -22.06 -16.04
N VAL A 168 5.36 -22.05 -15.73
CA VAL A 168 4.85 -21.76 -14.38
C VAL A 168 5.31 -22.81 -13.35
N ASN A 169 5.43 -24.06 -13.76
CA ASN A 169 5.91 -25.14 -12.91
C ASN A 169 7.44 -25.36 -12.98
N GLU A 170 8.17 -24.45 -13.64
CA GLU A 170 9.63 -24.48 -13.77
C GLU A 170 10.18 -25.79 -14.39
N LYS A 171 9.37 -26.46 -15.22
CA LYS A 171 9.75 -27.69 -15.96
C LYS A 171 10.50 -27.37 -17.26
N LEU A 172 10.23 -26.20 -17.85
CA LEU A 172 10.93 -25.69 -19.01
C LEU A 172 12.03 -24.72 -18.56
N VAL A 173 13.23 -24.86 -19.11
CA VAL A 173 14.34 -23.92 -18.89
C VAL A 173 14.57 -23.14 -20.17
N LEU A 174 14.50 -21.82 -20.09
CA LEU A 174 14.69 -20.94 -21.23
C LEU A 174 16.19 -20.76 -21.59
N PRO A 175 16.50 -20.40 -22.83
CA PRO A 175 17.85 -19.95 -23.18
C PRO A 175 18.26 -18.76 -22.29
N TYR A 176 19.50 -18.76 -21.83
CA TYR A 176 20.10 -17.69 -21.02
C TYR A 176 19.51 -17.46 -19.63
N SER A 177 18.70 -18.37 -19.06
CA SER A 177 18.18 -18.19 -17.69
C SER A 177 19.26 -17.95 -16.64
N LYS A 178 20.46 -18.51 -16.86
CA LYS A 178 21.64 -18.29 -16.00
C LYS A 178 22.15 -16.83 -15.98
N CYS A 179 21.81 -16.04 -16.99
CA CYS A 179 22.17 -14.62 -17.07
C CYS A 179 21.24 -13.73 -16.23
N PHE A 180 20.11 -14.27 -15.75
CA PHE A 180 19.10 -13.55 -14.97
C PHE A 180 18.82 -14.26 -13.64
N PRO A 181 19.83 -14.38 -12.74
CA PRO A 181 19.64 -15.06 -11.48
C PRO A 181 18.66 -14.28 -10.59
N LEU A 182 17.59 -14.95 -10.18
CA LEU A 182 16.62 -14.45 -9.21
C LEU A 182 16.76 -15.21 -7.88
N PRO A 183 16.47 -14.56 -6.73
CA PRO A 183 16.45 -15.23 -5.44
C PRO A 183 15.39 -16.33 -5.39
N SER A 184 15.67 -17.42 -4.68
CA SER A 184 14.67 -18.45 -4.41
C SER A 184 13.52 -17.91 -3.54
N VAL A 185 12.37 -18.56 -3.66
CA VAL A 185 11.17 -18.18 -2.90
C VAL A 185 11.25 -18.72 -1.47
N VAL A 186 11.14 -17.82 -0.50
CA VAL A 186 10.95 -18.15 0.91
C VAL A 186 9.48 -17.91 1.27
N SER A 187 8.81 -18.94 1.77
CA SER A 187 7.40 -18.85 2.17
C SER A 187 7.21 -18.10 3.48
N CYS A 188 5.98 -17.60 3.70
CA CYS A 188 5.62 -16.93 4.94
C CYS A 188 5.85 -17.80 6.19
N PRO A 189 6.47 -17.25 7.26
CA PRO A 189 6.62 -17.94 8.54
C PRO A 189 5.28 -18.39 9.14
N GLY A 190 4.23 -17.57 8.99
CA GLY A 190 2.87 -17.91 9.42
C GLY A 190 2.16 -18.93 8.53
N GLY A 191 2.68 -19.21 7.33
CA GLY A 191 2.15 -20.22 6.41
C GLY A 191 0.98 -19.75 5.54
N CYS A 192 0.75 -18.44 5.40
CA CYS A 192 -0.19 -17.96 4.38
C CYS A 192 0.41 -18.12 2.98
N LYS A 193 -0.46 -18.23 1.97
CA LYS A 193 -0.05 -18.35 0.55
C LYS A 193 0.10 -16.99 -0.14
N GLU A 194 -0.33 -15.92 0.52
CA GLU A 194 -0.37 -14.58 -0.06
C GLU A 194 0.98 -13.86 -0.06
N ALA A 195 1.87 -14.25 0.86
CA ALA A 195 3.15 -13.57 1.07
C ALA A 195 4.35 -14.48 0.80
N SER A 196 5.28 -13.97 -0.02
CA SER A 196 6.51 -14.62 -0.44
C SER A 196 7.70 -13.68 -0.30
N TYR A 197 8.89 -14.22 -0.04
CA TYR A 197 10.06 -13.43 0.31
C TYR A 197 11.31 -13.89 -0.44
N CYS A 198 12.25 -12.97 -0.68
CA CYS A 198 13.53 -13.30 -1.33
C CYS A 198 14.56 -13.92 -0.38
N CYS A 199 14.33 -13.83 0.94
CA CYS A 199 15.21 -14.37 1.98
C CYS A 199 14.50 -14.41 3.33
N ILE A 200 15.08 -15.15 4.28
CA ILE A 200 14.58 -15.26 5.67
C ILE A 200 14.56 -13.88 6.34
N SER A 201 15.57 -13.04 6.13
CA SER A 201 15.61 -11.71 6.75
C SER A 201 14.48 -10.80 6.29
N CYS A 202 14.05 -10.86 5.01
CA CYS A 202 12.87 -10.13 4.55
C CYS A 202 11.58 -10.69 5.16
N ALA A 203 11.46 -12.01 5.27
CA ALA A 203 10.31 -12.65 5.91
C ALA A 203 10.19 -12.26 7.39
N GLU A 204 11.30 -12.26 8.12
CA GLU A 204 11.34 -11.84 9.53
C GLU A 204 11.11 -10.34 9.69
N ALA A 205 11.67 -9.51 8.79
CA ALA A 205 11.46 -8.06 8.83
C ALA A 205 9.99 -7.71 8.65
N ASP A 206 9.32 -8.26 7.64
CA ASP A 206 7.88 -8.05 7.41
C ASP A 206 7.03 -8.61 8.56
N TRP A 207 7.37 -9.80 9.06
CA TRP A 207 6.70 -10.41 10.21
C TRP A 207 6.74 -9.48 11.44
N ASN A 208 7.92 -8.93 11.73
CA ASN A 208 8.19 -8.06 12.87
C ASN A 208 7.69 -6.63 12.69
N SER A 209 7.45 -6.20 11.44
CA SER A 209 6.97 -4.85 11.10
C SER A 209 5.46 -4.79 10.99
N SER A 210 4.78 -5.82 10.48
CA SER A 210 3.33 -5.75 10.20
C SER A 210 2.66 -7.11 10.03
N HIS A 211 3.28 -8.03 9.28
CA HIS A 211 2.59 -9.21 8.77
C HIS A 211 2.13 -10.18 9.85
N SER A 212 2.78 -10.22 11.02
CA SER A 212 2.35 -11.10 12.13
C SER A 212 0.92 -10.86 12.62
N LEU A 213 0.37 -9.65 12.44
CA LEU A 213 -1.02 -9.33 12.77
C LEU A 213 -1.99 -9.51 11.60
N LEU A 214 -1.46 -9.60 10.38
CA LEU A 214 -2.22 -9.70 9.12
C LEU A 214 -2.10 -11.09 8.47
N CYS A 215 -1.38 -12.02 9.11
CA CYS A 215 -1.19 -13.34 8.57
C CYS A 215 -2.42 -14.22 8.83
N THR A 216 -2.98 -14.75 7.75
CA THR A 216 -4.09 -15.71 7.71
C THR A 216 -3.64 -17.17 7.82
N GLY A 217 -2.33 -17.43 7.82
CA GLY A 217 -1.77 -18.78 7.80
C GLY A 217 -2.06 -19.59 9.07
N GLU A 218 -1.98 -20.91 8.95
CA GLU A 218 -2.28 -21.85 10.05
C GLU A 218 -1.39 -21.62 11.27
N ARG A 219 -0.12 -21.26 11.07
CA ARG A 219 0.86 -21.00 12.13
C ARG A 219 0.74 -19.59 12.74
N SER A 220 -0.14 -18.74 12.19
CA SER A 220 -0.44 -17.44 12.76
C SER A 220 -1.20 -17.58 14.08
N LYS A 221 -0.81 -16.77 15.08
CA LYS A 221 -1.47 -16.69 16.39
C LYS A 221 -2.71 -15.78 16.39
N SER A 222 -3.17 -15.30 15.22
CA SER A 222 -4.34 -14.45 15.13
C SER A 222 -5.59 -15.20 15.63
N ALA A 223 -6.31 -14.60 16.58
CA ALA A 223 -7.51 -15.18 17.17
C ALA A 223 -8.76 -15.04 16.26
N CYS A 224 -8.70 -14.17 15.24
CA CYS A 224 -9.84 -13.84 14.38
C CYS A 224 -9.48 -14.03 12.89
N LYS A 225 -9.02 -15.24 12.52
CA LYS A 225 -8.57 -15.51 11.15
C LYS A 225 -9.67 -15.32 10.13
N GLU A 226 -10.90 -15.70 10.46
CA GLU A 226 -12.07 -15.59 9.58
C GLU A 226 -12.39 -14.13 9.26
N ALA A 227 -12.35 -13.25 10.27
CA ALA A 227 -12.56 -11.82 10.09
C ALA A 227 -11.45 -11.20 9.22
N LEU A 228 -10.21 -11.63 9.43
CA LEU A 228 -9.07 -11.17 8.64
C LEU A 228 -9.15 -11.63 7.17
N HIS A 229 -9.58 -12.87 6.91
CA HIS A 229 -9.83 -13.33 5.54
C HIS A 229 -10.91 -12.50 4.87
N LYS A 230 -12.04 -12.24 5.54
CA LYS A 230 -13.10 -11.38 5.02
C LYS A 230 -12.58 -9.98 4.69
N PHE A 231 -11.80 -9.39 5.59
CA PHE A 231 -11.18 -8.09 5.37
C PHE A 231 -10.24 -8.07 4.15
N ILE A 232 -9.38 -9.09 4.01
CA ILE A 232 -8.44 -9.17 2.87
C ILE A 232 -9.17 -9.41 1.56
N GLN A 233 -10.16 -10.31 1.55
CA GLN A 233 -11.00 -10.57 0.39
C GLN A 233 -11.67 -9.27 -0.06
N HIS A 234 -12.33 -8.60 0.88
CA HIS A 234 -12.99 -7.33 0.67
C HIS A 234 -12.04 -6.28 0.08
N ALA A 235 -10.86 -6.09 0.67
CA ALA A 235 -9.88 -5.14 0.18
C ALA A 235 -9.37 -5.47 -1.25
N ASN A 236 -9.28 -6.76 -1.60
CA ASN A 236 -8.93 -7.17 -2.96
C ASN A 236 -10.07 -6.94 -3.97
N GLU A 237 -11.33 -6.98 -3.52
CA GLU A 237 -12.52 -6.79 -4.35
C GLU A 237 -12.90 -5.30 -4.52
N THR A 238 -12.61 -4.46 -3.52
CA THR A 238 -12.97 -3.03 -3.54
C THR A 238 -11.77 -2.11 -3.80
N ASN A 239 -10.83 -2.03 -2.85
CA ASN A 239 -9.69 -1.13 -2.93
C ASN A 239 -8.49 -1.63 -2.10
N ASP A 240 -7.37 -1.86 -2.76
CA ASP A 240 -6.18 -2.43 -2.12
C ASP A 240 -5.48 -1.45 -1.15
N ILE A 241 -5.89 -0.17 -1.13
CA ILE A 241 -5.45 0.81 -0.13
C ILE A 241 -5.74 0.35 1.31
N PHE A 242 -6.80 -0.44 1.51
CA PHE A 242 -7.12 -0.99 2.83
C PHE A 242 -6.02 -1.93 3.33
N LEU A 243 -5.37 -2.69 2.44
CA LEU A 243 -4.23 -3.53 2.81
C LEU A 243 -3.03 -2.68 3.25
N LEU A 244 -2.79 -1.56 2.57
CA LEU A 244 -1.73 -0.63 2.95
C LEU A 244 -2.02 0.02 4.31
N ALA A 245 -3.26 0.48 4.52
CA ALA A 245 -3.70 1.02 5.80
C ALA A 245 -3.59 -0.01 6.94
N ALA A 246 -3.96 -1.26 6.67
CA ALA A 246 -3.84 -2.35 7.64
C ALA A 246 -2.38 -2.62 8.01
N LYS A 247 -1.43 -2.54 7.06
CA LYS A 247 0.01 -2.62 7.35
C LYS A 247 0.47 -1.48 8.26
N VAL A 248 0.04 -0.24 7.98
CA VAL A 248 0.34 0.94 8.81
C VAL A 248 -0.16 0.77 10.25
N ILE A 249 -1.42 0.37 10.42
CA ILE A 249 -2.03 0.15 11.74
C ILE A 249 -1.31 -0.99 12.48
N SER A 250 -1.07 -2.11 11.79
CA SER A 250 -0.35 -3.26 12.36
C SER A 250 1.05 -2.88 12.82
N SER A 251 1.77 -2.08 12.01
CA SER A 251 3.10 -1.58 12.36
C SER A 251 3.10 -0.68 13.58
N THR A 252 2.11 0.20 13.67
CA THR A 252 1.90 1.07 14.83
C THR A 252 1.63 0.25 16.08
N ILE A 253 0.75 -0.75 16.02
CA ILE A 253 0.44 -1.65 17.14
C ILE A 253 1.69 -2.42 17.60
N LEU A 254 2.46 -2.98 16.66
CA LEU A 254 3.68 -3.74 16.99
C LEU A 254 4.76 -2.83 17.58
N ARG A 255 4.94 -1.61 17.06
CA ARG A 255 5.87 -0.63 17.61
C ARG A 255 5.45 -0.19 19.01
N TYR A 256 4.16 0.11 19.23
CA TYR A 256 3.60 0.42 20.54
C TYR A 256 3.85 -0.71 21.55
N ARG A 257 3.58 -1.97 21.18
CA ARG A 257 3.85 -3.13 22.04
C ARG A 257 5.32 -3.22 22.44
N LYS A 258 6.25 -2.99 21.51
CA LYS A 258 7.69 -2.97 21.80
C LYS A 258 8.04 -1.85 22.78
N LEU A 259 7.57 -0.64 22.54
CA LEU A 259 7.80 0.52 23.42
C LEU A 259 7.22 0.30 24.83
N LYS A 260 6.03 -0.29 24.93
CA LYS A 260 5.40 -0.63 26.21
C LYS A 260 6.22 -1.63 27.02
N VAL A 261 6.77 -2.67 26.39
CA VAL A 261 7.63 -3.64 27.07
C VAL A 261 8.91 -2.99 27.58
N ILE A 262 9.57 -2.15 26.77
CA ILE A 262 10.79 -1.42 27.16
C ILE A 262 10.49 -0.51 28.36
N CYS A 263 9.42 0.29 28.27
CA CYS A 263 9.00 1.21 29.33
C CYS A 263 8.70 0.47 30.65
N GLN A 264 8.06 -0.71 30.58
CA GLN A 264 7.76 -1.54 31.76
C GLN A 264 9.02 -2.12 32.40
N GLN A 265 10.05 -2.44 31.60
CA GLN A 265 11.33 -2.92 32.11
C GLN A 265 12.12 -1.80 32.81
N GLU A 266 12.01 -0.57 32.32
CA GLU A 266 12.65 0.61 32.90
C GLU A 266 11.96 1.13 34.18
N GLN A 267 10.63 1.01 34.29
CA GLN A 267 9.82 1.58 35.38
C GLN A 267 9.59 0.67 36.62
N GLY A 268 10.51 -0.22 36.97
CA GLY A 268 10.35 -1.21 38.06
C GLY A 268 9.37 -0.85 39.20
N LYS A 269 8.24 -1.58 39.28
CA LYS A 269 7.28 -1.70 40.43
C LYS A 269 6.69 -0.43 41.08
N GLN A 270 6.71 0.76 40.47
CA GLN A 270 6.10 1.96 41.09
C GLN A 270 5.26 2.84 40.14
N ALA A 271 4.26 2.27 39.47
CA ALA A 271 3.29 3.08 38.73
C ALA A 271 1.88 2.96 39.33
N THR A 272 1.28 4.10 39.69
CA THR A 272 -0.14 4.23 40.06
C THR A 272 -1.01 4.26 38.80
N PRO A 273 -2.30 3.83 38.87
CA PRO A 273 -3.15 3.64 37.68
C PRO A 273 -3.39 4.92 36.84
N ASP A 274 -3.43 6.09 37.47
CA ASP A 274 -3.75 7.37 36.80
C ASP A 274 -2.58 7.90 35.94
N VAL A 275 -1.34 7.54 36.27
CA VAL A 275 -0.14 7.86 35.47
C VAL A 275 -0.04 6.94 34.23
N LEU A 276 -0.64 5.76 34.29
CA LEU A 276 -0.56 4.74 33.25
C LEU A 276 -1.35 5.12 31.99
N GLY A 277 -2.50 5.80 32.14
CA GLY A 277 -3.34 6.21 31.00
C GLY A 277 -2.69 7.27 30.10
N ASN A 278 -2.00 8.25 30.69
CA ASN A 278 -1.27 9.28 29.94
C ASN A 278 0.02 8.71 29.32
N CYS A 279 0.65 7.73 30.01
CA CYS A 279 1.79 6.99 29.48
C CYS A 279 1.42 6.19 28.22
N ASP A 280 0.28 5.49 28.21
CA ASP A 280 -0.15 4.68 27.07
C ASP A 280 -0.41 5.52 25.80
N LEU A 281 -1.03 6.71 25.92
CA LEU A 281 -1.21 7.61 24.77
C LEU A 281 0.12 8.14 24.24
N SER A 282 1.06 8.52 25.12
CA SER A 282 2.39 9.00 24.71
C SER A 282 3.15 7.93 23.92
N LEU A 283 3.16 6.69 24.40
CA LEU A 283 3.78 5.56 23.71
C LEU A 283 3.11 5.28 22.35
N LEU A 284 1.78 5.44 22.27
CA LEU A 284 1.05 5.29 21.02
C LEU A 284 1.42 6.40 20.02
N LEU A 285 1.52 7.66 20.47
CA LEU A 285 1.93 8.77 19.63
C LEU A 285 3.37 8.60 19.12
N GLU A 286 4.27 8.09 19.95
CA GLU A 286 5.65 7.76 19.53
C GLU A 286 5.69 6.57 18.55
N ALA A 287 4.78 5.60 18.69
CA ALA A 287 4.61 4.53 17.72
C ALA A 287 4.06 5.05 16.38
N TRP A 288 3.14 6.01 16.43
CA TRP A 288 2.47 6.63 15.27
C TRP A 288 3.33 7.69 14.56
N LYS A 289 4.38 8.19 15.22
CA LYS A 289 5.23 9.30 14.78
C LYS A 289 5.68 9.24 13.32
N PRO A 290 6.11 8.09 12.74
CA PRO A 290 6.53 8.06 11.33
C PRO A 290 5.42 8.45 10.34
N VAL A 291 4.17 8.11 10.66
CA VAL A 291 3.00 8.38 9.82
C VAL A 291 2.37 9.72 10.19
N SER A 292 2.61 10.21 11.42
CA SER A 292 2.01 11.44 11.92
C SER A 292 2.44 12.69 11.14
N MET A 293 3.59 12.63 10.48
CA MET A 293 4.20 13.72 9.69
C MET A 293 3.42 14.10 8.43
N GLY A 294 2.58 13.19 7.93
CA GLY A 294 1.69 13.42 6.80
C GLY A 294 0.42 14.17 7.21
N HIS A 295 -0.13 14.93 6.26
CA HIS A 295 -1.48 15.46 6.42
C HIS A 295 -2.47 14.30 6.38
N LYS A 296 -3.39 14.26 7.33
CA LYS A 296 -4.34 13.16 7.48
C LYS A 296 -5.61 13.63 8.15
N ARG A 297 -6.68 12.96 7.78
CA ARG A 297 -8.06 13.20 8.18
C ARG A 297 -8.78 11.86 8.08
N ARG A 298 -10.03 11.81 8.52
CA ARG A 298 -10.83 10.59 8.37
C ARG A 298 -11.13 10.38 6.90
N TRP A 299 -11.17 9.13 6.48
CA TRP A 299 -11.27 8.79 5.07
C TRP A 299 -12.58 9.34 4.47
N TRP A 300 -13.71 9.27 5.17
CA TRP A 300 -15.00 9.82 4.72
C TRP A 300 -15.01 11.35 4.57
N ASP A 301 -14.12 12.06 5.27
CA ASP A 301 -13.98 13.52 5.16
C ASP A 301 -13.04 13.92 4.00
N CYS A 302 -12.42 12.96 3.28
CA CYS A 302 -11.34 13.21 2.31
C CYS A 302 -11.44 12.47 0.98
N ILE A 303 -12.46 11.64 0.77
CA ILE A 303 -12.72 11.06 -0.55
C ILE A 303 -13.05 12.16 -1.57
N ALA A 304 -12.74 11.95 -2.84
CA ALA A 304 -13.16 12.86 -3.90
C ALA A 304 -14.71 12.88 -4.00
N LEU A 305 -15.28 14.02 -4.42
CA LEU A 305 -16.68 14.07 -4.80
C LEU A 305 -16.85 13.31 -6.12
N PRO A 306 -17.82 12.39 -6.24
CA PRO A 306 -18.16 11.78 -7.52
C PRO A 306 -18.59 12.84 -8.53
N ASP A 307 -18.32 12.62 -9.83
CA ASP A 307 -18.64 13.58 -10.90
C ASP A 307 -20.13 13.97 -10.96
N GLY A 308 -21.01 13.13 -10.43
CA GLY A 308 -22.46 13.37 -10.36
C GLY A 308 -22.95 14.14 -9.12
N VAL A 309 -22.07 14.54 -8.20
CA VAL A 309 -22.43 15.27 -6.97
C VAL A 309 -22.03 16.74 -7.12
N ASP A 310 -23.02 17.64 -7.05
CA ASP A 310 -22.79 19.09 -7.05
C ASP A 310 -22.01 19.51 -5.79
N CYS A 311 -21.11 20.49 -5.93
CA CYS A 311 -20.34 21.00 -4.79
C CYS A 311 -21.22 21.59 -3.67
N CYS A 312 -22.42 22.08 -3.99
CA CYS A 312 -23.42 22.53 -3.02
C CYS A 312 -23.93 21.38 -2.14
N ASP A 313 -23.91 20.14 -2.63
CA ASP A 313 -24.38 18.95 -1.93
C ASP A 313 -23.26 18.22 -1.18
N GLU A 314 -22.03 18.75 -1.18
CA GLU A 314 -20.88 18.10 -0.52
C GLU A 314 -21.19 17.74 0.93
N VAL A 315 -21.76 18.67 1.71
CA VAL A 315 -22.06 18.42 3.13
C VAL A 315 -22.99 17.23 3.30
N LEU A 316 -24.03 17.14 2.47
CA LEU A 316 -24.99 16.03 2.51
C LEU A 316 -24.31 14.71 2.12
N PHE A 317 -23.49 14.72 1.07
CA PHE A 317 -22.72 13.55 0.65
C PHE A 317 -21.78 13.06 1.76
N ARG A 318 -21.00 13.96 2.38
CA ARG A 318 -20.11 13.63 3.51
C ARG A 318 -20.87 13.03 4.69
N MET A 319 -22.05 13.57 5.00
CA MET A 319 -22.93 13.04 6.05
C MET A 319 -23.42 11.63 5.74
N GLN A 320 -23.84 11.37 4.50
CA GLN A 320 -24.27 10.04 4.06
C GLN A 320 -23.14 9.02 4.15
N ILE A 321 -21.95 9.36 3.65
CA ILE A 321 -20.78 8.47 3.71
C ILE A 321 -20.39 8.19 5.16
N ARG A 322 -20.41 9.20 6.02
CA ARG A 322 -20.17 9.05 7.46
C ARG A 322 -21.21 8.12 8.11
N GLN A 323 -22.49 8.28 7.78
CA GLN A 323 -23.55 7.42 8.31
C GLN A 323 -23.38 5.97 7.87
N LEU A 324 -23.13 5.75 6.57
CA LEU A 324 -22.89 4.42 6.04
C LEU A 324 -21.66 3.77 6.70
N ALA A 325 -20.58 4.53 6.94
CA ALA A 325 -19.39 4.02 7.60
C ALA A 325 -19.67 3.49 9.03
N PHE A 326 -20.74 3.96 9.67
CA PHE A 326 -21.13 3.56 11.01
C PHE A 326 -22.20 2.47 11.02
N GLU A 327 -23.17 2.54 10.12
CA GLU A 327 -24.33 1.64 10.11
C GLU A 327 -24.03 0.36 9.32
N GLU A 328 -23.25 0.48 8.24
CA GLU A 328 -23.00 -0.59 7.28
C GLU A 328 -21.53 -0.56 6.84
N PRO A 329 -20.56 -0.77 7.74
CA PRO A 329 -19.13 -0.66 7.42
C PRO A 329 -18.70 -1.58 6.26
N GLU A 330 -19.43 -2.68 6.03
CA GLU A 330 -19.22 -3.63 4.92
C GLU A 330 -19.63 -3.07 3.54
N LYS A 331 -20.43 -2.00 3.47
CA LYS A 331 -20.91 -1.39 2.21
C LYS A 331 -20.12 -0.16 1.76
N VAL A 332 -19.10 0.21 2.52
CA VAL A 332 -18.46 1.52 2.45
C VAL A 332 -16.96 1.42 2.35
N ILE A 333 -16.41 0.52 3.16
CA ILE A 333 -15.12 -0.09 2.89
C ILE A 333 -15.33 -0.94 1.65
#